data_AF-A0A6G5A9W1-F1
#
_entry.id   AF-A0A6G5A9W1-F1
#
_cell.length_a   1.000
_cell.length_b   1.000
_cell.length_c   1.000
_cell.angle_alpha   90.00
_cell.angle_beta   90.00
_cell.angle_gamma   90.00
#
_symmetry.space_group_name_H-M   'P 1'
#
loop_
_entity.id
_entity.type
_entity.pdbx_description
1 polymer ?
#
loop_
_entity_poly.entity_id
_entity_poly.type
_entity_poly.pdbx_seq_one_letter_code
_entity_poly.pdbx_strand_id
1 'polypeptide(L)'
;MYLNIDIAVNFFTAFLIDAATKCIPQRNGHLGKRRVPWWNSECRNARKQQNRAWRLLRNSPTAENLDTFKKIKSQGRRTRRQARRESWQKFLSGINSYTQEAKVWNMVGRIAGKQVHTLPLVNTQGDTLEDQANFLGAHFEQVSSS
;
A
#
# COMPACT_ATOMS: atom_id res chain seq x y z
N MET A 1 -32.52 -16.82 -39.07
CA MET A 1 -32.36 -17.25 -37.67
C MET A 1 -30.92 -16.97 -37.24
N TYR A 2 -30.60 -15.69 -36.97
CA TYR A 2 -29.27 -15.23 -36.59
C TYR A 2 -29.10 -15.45 -35.08
N LEU A 3 -28.64 -16.64 -34.69
CA LEU A 3 -28.49 -17.01 -33.29
C LEU A 3 -27.37 -18.05 -33.11
N ASN A 4 -26.14 -17.70 -33.47
CA ASN A 4 -25.04 -18.66 -33.31
C ASN A 4 -23.74 -18.03 -32.84
N ILE A 5 -23.34 -16.90 -33.42
CA ILE A 5 -22.06 -16.26 -33.05
C ILE A 5 -22.16 -15.60 -31.66
N ASP A 6 -23.21 -14.80 -31.41
CA ASP A 6 -23.35 -14.10 -30.13
C ASP A 6 -23.49 -15.05 -28.93
N ILE A 7 -24.15 -16.20 -29.13
CA ILE A 7 -24.26 -17.25 -28.10
C ILE A 7 -22.90 -17.86 -27.82
N ALA A 8 -22.13 -18.21 -28.86
CA ALA A 8 -20.80 -18.79 -28.71
C ALA A 8 -19.83 -17.81 -28.02
N VAL A 9 -19.88 -16.52 -28.38
CA VAL A 9 -19.06 -15.47 -27.74
C VAL A 9 -19.46 -15.30 -26.27
N ASN A 10 -20.75 -15.26 -25.95
CA ASN A 10 -21.21 -15.15 -24.57
C ASN A 10 -20.82 -16.37 -23.72
N PHE A 11 -20.94 -17.58 -24.27
CA PHE A 11 -20.51 -18.79 -23.57
C PHE A 11 -19.00 -18.78 -23.29
N PHE A 12 -18.19 -18.45 -24.30
CA PHE A 12 -16.73 -18.45 -24.15
C PHE A 12 -16.25 -17.36 -23.18
N THR A 13 -16.82 -16.15 -23.27
CA THR A 13 -16.50 -15.06 -22.34
C THR A 13 -16.92 -15.38 -20.91
N ALA A 14 -18.11 -15.96 -20.70
CA ALA A 14 -18.56 -16.39 -19.39
C ALA A 14 -17.66 -17.48 -18.80
N PHE A 15 -17.26 -18.47 -19.60
CA PHE A 15 -16.33 -19.52 -19.19
C PHE A 15 -14.96 -18.94 -18.80
N LEU A 16 -14.42 -18.01 -19.60
CA LEU A 16 -13.14 -17.36 -19.30
C LEU A 16 -13.22 -16.56 -18.00
N ILE A 17 -14.32 -15.82 -17.78
CA ILE A 17 -14.53 -15.05 -16.55
C ILE A 17 -14.65 -16.01 -15.36
N ASP A 18 -15.41 -17.10 -15.45
CA ASP A 18 -15.56 -18.09 -14.37
C ASP A 18 -14.24 -18.80 -14.02
N ALA A 19 -13.46 -19.20 -15.03
CA ALA A 19 -12.13 -19.74 -14.81
C ALA A 19 -11.21 -18.70 -14.14
N ALA A 20 -11.27 -17.44 -14.58
CA ALA A 20 -10.49 -16.36 -13.99
C ALA A 20 -10.91 -16.06 -12.55
N THR A 21 -12.20 -16.04 -12.22
CA THR A 21 -12.66 -15.78 -10.84
C THR A 21 -12.31 -16.91 -9.89
N LYS A 22 -12.27 -18.16 -10.36
CA LYS A 22 -11.86 -19.33 -9.56
C LYS A 22 -10.35 -19.41 -9.35
N CYS A 23 -9.56 -19.06 -10.36
CA CYS A 23 -8.10 -19.26 -10.32
C CYS A 23 -7.32 -17.99 -9.95
N ILE A 24 -7.89 -16.80 -10.14
CA ILE A 24 -7.24 -15.52 -9.88
C ILE A 24 -7.95 -14.84 -8.70
N PRO A 25 -7.31 -14.76 -7.51
CA PRO A 25 -7.90 -14.06 -6.39
C PRO A 25 -8.16 -12.60 -6.75
N GLN A 26 -9.42 -12.18 -6.64
CA GLN A 26 -9.79 -10.80 -6.92
C GLN A 26 -9.22 -9.87 -5.85
N ARG A 27 -8.34 -8.97 -6.28
CA ARG A 27 -7.85 -7.92 -5.39
C ARG A 27 -8.93 -6.86 -5.23
N ASN A 28 -9.43 -6.66 -4.01
CA ASN A 28 -10.22 -5.47 -3.69
C ASN A 28 -9.42 -4.23 -4.13
N GLY A 29 -9.98 -3.42 -5.03
CA GLY A 29 -9.31 -2.28 -5.68
C GLY A 29 -8.84 -1.16 -4.73
N HIS A 30 -8.96 -1.38 -3.42
CA HIS A 30 -8.30 -0.59 -2.40
C HIS A 30 -6.81 -0.89 -2.41
N LEU A 31 -6.07 -0.13 -3.21
CA LEU A 31 -4.64 0.08 -2.96
C LEU A 31 -4.51 0.46 -1.48
N GLY A 32 -3.94 -0.45 -0.68
CA GLY A 32 -3.83 -0.27 0.76
C GLY A 32 -3.33 1.14 1.07
N LYS A 33 -4.02 1.84 1.99
CA LYS A 33 -3.56 3.15 2.45
C LYS A 33 -2.09 2.99 2.83
N ARG A 34 -1.23 3.91 2.36
CA ARG A 34 0.17 3.93 2.80
C ARG A 34 0.18 3.81 4.32
N ARG A 35 0.82 2.75 4.82
CA ARG A 35 0.70 2.28 6.22
C ARG A 35 1.34 3.20 7.26
N VAL A 36 1.74 4.41 6.86
CA VAL A 36 2.34 5.41 7.73
C VAL A 36 1.25 6.32 8.32
N PRO A 37 1.19 6.50 9.65
CA PRO A 37 0.14 7.27 10.32
C PRO A 37 0.00 8.73 9.83
N TRP A 38 1.08 9.32 9.34
CA TRP A 38 1.12 10.69 8.85
C TRP A 38 0.63 10.87 7.40
N TRP A 39 0.24 9.81 6.70
CA TRP A 39 -0.23 9.92 5.32
C TRP A 39 -1.68 10.40 5.24
N ASN A 40 -1.88 11.68 4.90
CA ASN A 40 -3.18 12.35 4.82
C ASN A 40 -3.58 12.75 3.38
N SER A 41 -4.73 13.43 3.26
CA SER A 41 -5.27 13.93 1.98
C SER A 41 -4.35 14.95 1.31
N GLU A 42 -3.72 15.83 2.09
CA GLU A 42 -2.77 16.82 1.58
C GLU A 42 -1.54 16.16 0.94
N CYS A 43 -0.96 15.16 1.61
CA CYS A 43 0.14 14.36 1.06
C CYS A 43 -0.26 13.68 -0.27
N ARG A 44 -1.50 13.21 -0.36
CA ARG A 44 -2.06 12.60 -1.58
C ARG A 44 -2.20 13.63 -2.71
N ASN A 45 -2.73 14.81 -2.40
CA ASN A 45 -2.86 15.89 -3.37
C ASN A 45 -1.50 16.38 -3.87
N ALA A 46 -0.54 16.62 -2.96
CA ALA A 46 0.81 17.00 -3.30
C ALA A 46 1.51 15.96 -4.21
N ARG A 47 1.30 14.66 -3.96
CA ARG A 47 1.79 13.58 -4.86
C ARG A 47 1.11 13.63 -6.23
N LYS A 48 -0.20 13.86 -6.29
CA LYS A 48 -0.95 13.98 -7.55
C LYS A 48 -0.43 15.15 -8.39
N GLN A 49 -0.22 16.31 -7.77
CA GLN A 49 0.34 17.49 -8.42
C GLN A 49 1.77 17.25 -8.91
N GLN A 50 2.62 16.66 -8.07
CA GLN A 50 3.99 16.29 -8.45
C GLN A 50 4.00 15.34 -9.66
N ASN A 51 3.12 14.34 -9.68
CA ASN A 51 3.00 13.41 -10.81
C ASN A 51 2.51 14.11 -12.09
N ARG A 52 1.56 15.05 -11.98
CA ARG A 52 1.10 15.85 -13.13
C ARG A 52 2.24 16.68 -13.71
N ALA A 53 2.97 17.39 -12.86
CA ALA A 53 4.12 18.20 -13.28
C ALA A 53 5.24 17.35 -13.88
N TRP A 54 5.49 16.16 -13.33
CA TRP A 54 6.44 15.20 -13.90
C TRP A 54 6.01 14.74 -15.29
N ARG A 55 4.73 14.38 -15.49
CA ARG A 55 4.22 13.99 -16.81
C ARG A 55 4.39 15.10 -17.84
N LEU A 56 4.09 16.34 -17.44
CA LEU A 56 4.27 17.50 -18.31
C LEU A 56 5.74 17.68 -18.72
N LEU A 57 6.65 17.68 -17.74
CA LEU A 57 8.09 17.76 -17.99
C LEU A 57 8.59 16.60 -18.87
N ARG A 58 8.12 15.38 -18.63
CA ARG A 58 8.52 14.19 -19.39
C ARG A 58 8.07 14.27 -20.85
N ASN A 59 6.85 14.74 -21.09
CA ASN A 59 6.29 14.84 -22.44
C ASN A 59 6.80 16.09 -23.18
N SER A 60 7.15 17.15 -22.44
CA SER A 60 7.60 18.43 -23.00
C SER A 60 8.74 19.00 -22.14
N PRO A 61 10.00 18.64 -22.44
CA PRO A 61 11.17 18.99 -21.63
C PRO A 61 11.64 20.45 -21.78
N THR A 62 10.81 21.42 -21.39
CA THR A 62 11.17 22.86 -21.40
C THR A 62 11.75 23.31 -20.05
N ALA A 63 12.51 24.41 -20.05
CA ALA A 63 13.07 25.01 -18.83
C ALA A 63 11.97 25.41 -17.82
N GLU A 64 10.87 26.00 -18.31
CA GLU A 64 9.71 26.38 -17.49
C GLU A 64 9.05 25.17 -16.82
N ASN A 65 8.91 24.06 -17.56
CA ASN A 65 8.35 22.82 -17.02
C ASN A 65 9.28 22.22 -15.96
N LEU A 66 10.59 22.32 -16.14
CA LEU A 66 11.58 21.86 -15.17
C LEU A 66 11.49 22.67 -13.88
N ASP A 67 11.40 23.99 -13.97
CA ASP A 67 11.29 24.87 -12.80
C ASP A 67 9.96 24.69 -12.07
N THR A 68 8.87 24.53 -12.81
CA THR A 68 7.56 24.20 -12.24
C THR A 68 7.61 22.87 -11.49
N PHE A 69 8.22 21.83 -12.08
CA PHE A 69 8.41 20.55 -11.41
C PHE A 69 9.27 20.67 -10.16
N LYS A 70 10.39 21.42 -10.19
CA LYS A 70 11.24 21.66 -9.02
C LYS A 70 10.46 22.34 -7.88
N LYS A 71 9.68 23.39 -8.19
CA LYS A 71 8.83 24.11 -7.22
C LYS A 71 7.82 23.15 -6.57
N ILE A 72 7.04 22.42 -7.38
CA ILE A 72 6.04 21.46 -6.89
C ILE A 72 6.70 20.33 -6.10
N LYS A 73 7.86 19.82 -6.55
CA LYS A 73 8.64 18.80 -5.82
C LYS A 73 9.09 19.30 -4.46
N SER A 74 9.53 20.56 -4.35
CA SER A 74 9.92 21.19 -3.09
C SER A 74 8.72 21.33 -2.15
N GLN A 75 7.60 21.88 -2.64
CA GLN A 75 6.35 22.00 -1.88
C GLN A 75 5.87 20.63 -1.38
N GLY A 76 5.84 19.61 -2.25
CA GLY A 76 5.45 18.26 -1.85
C GLY A 76 6.37 17.64 -0.80
N ARG A 77 7.68 17.97 -0.77
CA ARG A 77 8.57 17.58 0.33
C ARG A 77 8.19 18.29 1.62
N ARG A 78 7.88 19.59 1.58
CA ARG A 78 7.45 20.38 2.74
C ARG A 78 6.18 19.82 3.35
N THR A 79 5.14 19.56 2.55
CA THR A 79 3.87 18.96 3.02
C THR A 79 4.11 17.63 3.74
N ARG A 80 4.93 16.73 3.17
CA ARG A 80 5.23 15.45 3.83
C ARG A 80 5.99 15.60 5.14
N ARG A 81 6.94 16.54 5.22
CA ARG A 81 7.67 16.83 6.47
C ARG A 81 6.74 17.39 7.55
N GLN A 82 5.83 18.27 7.16
CA GLN A 82 4.83 18.85 8.05
C GLN A 82 3.88 17.79 8.60
N ALA A 83 3.27 16.98 7.72
CA ALA A 83 2.38 15.90 8.14
C ALA A 83 3.07 14.90 9.08
N ARG A 84 4.35 14.57 8.82
CA ARG A 84 5.15 13.71 9.71
C ARG A 84 5.35 14.35 11.09
N ARG A 85 5.65 15.64 11.14
CA ARG A 85 5.83 16.39 12.40
C ARG A 85 4.54 16.45 13.20
N GLU A 86 3.43 16.82 12.56
CA GLU A 86 2.11 16.93 13.20
C GLU A 86 1.64 15.59 13.74
N SER A 87 1.80 14.51 12.98
CA SER A 87 1.50 13.16 13.44
C SER A 87 2.38 12.73 14.62
N TRP A 88 3.65 13.14 14.65
CA TRP A 88 4.56 12.83 15.75
C TRP A 88 4.19 13.61 17.01
N GLN A 89 3.91 14.91 16.88
CA GLN A 89 3.44 15.74 17.98
C GLN A 89 2.13 15.21 18.58
N LYS A 90 1.16 14.85 17.72
CA LYS A 90 -0.11 14.26 18.16
C LYS A 90 0.08 12.93 18.89
N PHE A 91 1.05 12.11 18.47
CA PHE A 91 1.36 10.88 19.16
C PHE A 91 1.99 11.15 20.53
N LEU A 92 3.01 12.02 20.59
CA LEU A 92 3.68 12.39 21.84
C LEU A 92 2.71 13.00 22.86
N SER A 93 1.78 13.85 22.43
CA SER A 93 0.77 14.44 23.32
C SER A 93 -0.19 13.42 23.93
N GLY A 94 -0.29 12.21 23.36
CA GLY A 94 -1.14 11.14 23.85
C GLY A 94 -0.44 10.11 24.75
N ILE A 95 0.89 10.24 24.94
CA ILE A 95 1.66 9.33 25.81
C ILE A 95 1.40 9.69 27.28
N ASN A 96 1.13 8.68 28.10
CA ASN A 96 0.93 8.83 29.55
C ASN A 96 1.54 7.64 30.32
N SER A 97 1.48 7.66 31.66
CA SER A 97 2.04 6.61 32.52
C SER A 97 1.46 5.21 32.29
N TYR A 98 0.28 5.10 31.67
CA TYR A 98 -0.38 3.83 31.36
C TYR A 98 -0.04 3.31 29.95
N THR A 99 0.73 4.06 29.15
CA THR A 99 1.11 3.60 27.81
C THR A 99 2.21 2.55 27.86
N GLN A 100 1.91 1.36 27.33
CA GLN A 100 2.87 0.26 27.25
C GLN A 100 4.03 0.60 26.31
N GLU A 101 5.26 0.31 26.73
CA GLU A 101 6.48 0.58 25.98
C GLU A 101 6.46 -0.06 24.58
N ALA A 102 5.99 -1.30 24.47
CA ALA A 102 5.85 -2.00 23.19
C ALA A 102 4.97 -1.24 22.19
N LYS A 103 3.89 -0.60 22.65
CA LYS A 103 3.02 0.22 21.79
C LYS A 103 3.74 1.46 21.30
N VAL A 104 4.59 2.06 22.14
CA VAL A 104 5.39 3.23 21.77
C VAL A 104 6.40 2.87 20.68
N TRP A 105 7.18 1.80 20.87
CA TRP A 105 8.15 1.33 19.88
C TRP A 105 7.50 0.93 18.55
N ASN A 106 6.36 0.25 18.60
CA ASN A 106 5.58 -0.08 17.41
C ASN A 106 5.14 1.18 16.65
N MET A 107 4.65 2.21 17.36
CA MET A 107 4.23 3.46 16.73
C MET A 107 5.40 4.24 16.15
N VAL A 108 6.55 4.28 16.82
CA VAL A 108 7.80 4.86 16.31
C VAL A 108 8.20 4.19 14.99
N GLY A 109 8.18 2.85 14.95
CA GLY A 109 8.43 2.07 13.73
C GLY A 109 7.48 2.44 12.60
N ARG A 110 6.17 2.52 12.88
CA ARG A 110 5.14 2.89 11.89
C ARG A 110 5.30 4.31 11.36
N ILE A 111 5.65 5.27 12.22
CA ILE A 111 5.88 6.68 11.82
C ILE A 111 7.16 6.79 10.99
N ALA A 112 8.19 5.99 11.28
CA ALA A 112 9.38 5.88 10.45
C ALA A 112 9.13 5.19 9.10
N GLY A 113 7.99 4.49 8.95
CA GLY A 113 7.66 3.74 7.74
C GLY A 113 8.25 2.35 7.69
N LYS A 114 8.77 1.83 8.82
CA LYS A 114 9.18 0.43 8.94
C LYS A 114 7.90 -0.43 8.95
N GLN A 115 7.83 -1.41 8.05
CA GLN A 115 6.81 -2.45 8.13
C GLN A 115 7.18 -3.37 9.29
N VAL A 116 6.34 -3.38 10.32
CA VAL A 116 6.51 -4.30 11.45
C VAL A 116 5.71 -5.55 11.10
N HIS A 117 6.25 -6.37 10.20
CA HIS A 117 5.80 -7.74 10.08
C HIS A 117 6.62 -8.53 11.07
N THR A 118 5.95 -9.08 12.09
CA THR A 118 6.58 -10.04 12.97
C THR A 118 6.91 -11.26 12.12
N LEU A 119 8.18 -11.65 12.08
CA LEU A 119 8.51 -12.96 11.54
C LEU A 119 7.90 -13.99 12.49
N PRO A 120 7.18 -15.00 11.97
CA PRO A 120 6.68 -16.06 12.81
C PRO A 120 7.91 -16.78 13.38
N LEU A 121 7.98 -16.89 14.71
CA LEU A 121 8.89 -17.87 15.31
C LEU A 121 8.39 -19.24 14.81
N VAL A 122 9.30 -20.07 14.29
CA VAL A 122 8.96 -21.44 13.84
C VAL A 122 8.20 -22.11 14.98
N ASN A 123 6.92 -22.40 14.75
CA ASN A 123 6.06 -23.00 15.77
C ASN A 123 6.54 -24.44 16.03
N THR A 124 6.75 -24.80 17.29
CA THR A 124 7.14 -26.15 17.74
C THR A 124 5.94 -27.10 17.87
N GLN A 125 4.75 -26.73 17.39
CA GLN A 125 3.55 -27.59 17.44
C GLN A 125 3.48 -28.62 16.31
N GLY A 126 4.28 -28.47 15.25
CA GLY A 126 4.48 -29.47 14.21
C GLY A 126 5.93 -29.94 14.21
N ASP A 127 6.16 -31.22 14.46
CA ASP A 127 7.51 -31.81 14.52
C ASP A 127 8.10 -32.06 13.13
N THR A 128 7.26 -32.05 12.07
CA THR A 128 7.71 -32.32 10.70
C THR A 128 8.13 -31.04 9.97
N LEU A 129 9.06 -31.19 9.02
CA LEU A 129 9.47 -30.09 8.13
C LEU A 129 8.32 -29.58 7.27
N GLU A 130 7.36 -30.44 6.93
CA GLU A 130 6.19 -30.13 6.11
C GLU A 130 5.22 -29.21 6.87
N ASP A 131 4.95 -29.48 8.14
CA ASP A 131 4.09 -28.64 8.99
C ASP A 131 4.69 -27.25 9.19
N GLN A 132 6.01 -27.18 9.39
CA GLN A 132 6.73 -25.91 9.51
C GLN A 132 6.67 -25.10 8.20
N ALA A 133 6.85 -25.76 7.05
CA ALA A 133 6.73 -25.13 5.74
C ALA A 133 5.31 -24.61 5.47
N ASN A 134 4.28 -25.41 5.79
CA ASN A 134 2.88 -25.04 5.63
C ASN A 134 2.50 -23.86 6.53
N PHE A 135 2.98 -23.84 7.78
CA PHE A 135 2.75 -22.73 8.71
C PHE A 135 3.40 -21.43 8.22
N LEU A 136 4.64 -21.49 7.75
CA LEU A 136 5.30 -20.34 7.12
C LEU A 136 4.53 -19.86 5.88
N GLY A 137 4.08 -20.79 5.04
CA GLY A 137 3.27 -20.51 3.86
C GLY A 137 1.99 -19.75 4.20
N ALA A 138 1.20 -20.25 5.15
CA ALA A 138 -0.03 -19.61 5.62
C ALA A 138 0.23 -18.21 6.21
N HIS A 139 1.30 -18.05 7.00
CA HIS A 139 1.68 -16.75 7.55
C HIS A 139 2.05 -15.74 6.45
N PHE A 140 2.86 -16.15 5.47
CA PHE A 140 3.26 -15.26 4.37
C PHE A 140 2.09 -14.92 3.44
N GLU A 141 1.15 -15.83 3.24
CA GLU A 141 -0.10 -15.58 2.53
C GLU A 141 -0.94 -14.50 3.24
N GLN A 142 -1.10 -14.61 4.56
CA GLN A 142 -1.79 -13.60 5.37
C GLN A 142 -1.11 -12.22 5.32
N VAL A 143 0.22 -12.20 5.40
CA VAL A 143 1.00 -10.94 5.31
C VAL A 143 0.87 -10.30 3.93
N SER A 144 0.83 -11.10 2.87
CA SER A 144 0.79 -10.63 1.48
C SER A 144 -0.61 -10.16 1.05
N SER A 145 -1.66 -10.69 1.68
CA SER A 145 -3.05 -10.29 1.44
C SER A 145 -3.46 -9.02 2.22
N SER A 146 -2.68 -8.60 3.21
CA SER A 146 -2.88 -7.37 4.01
C SER A 146 -2.38 -6.10 3.32
#